data_AF-A0AB34IZR5-F1
#
_entry.id   AF-A0AB34IZR5-F1
#
_cell.length_a   1.000
_cell.length_b   1.000
_cell.length_c   1.000
_cell.angle_alpha   90.00
_cell.angle_beta   90.00
_cell.angle_gamma   90.00
#
_symmetry.space_group_name_H-M   'P 1'
#
loop_
_entity.id
_entity.type
_entity.pdbx_description
1 polymer ?
#
loop_
_entity_poly.entity_id
_entity_poly.type
_entity_poly.pdbx_seq_one_letter_code
_entity_poly.pdbx_strand_id
1 'polypeptide(L)'
;MYAKWDNFKDSSSESDAGEEEEDESEDAVDVDEVQPAESRAATTATLIERIVRAELVGEEILVDRRQVVELDRKRNQNREALAALRRTARQDVGPQQAAATSAAQTTKRWVCMGDYFIRQPQFKVVEALQADQERIEAEIETLNQRIKQKTSELCALDPSIASGSNIHSAFAKLRGLSPSEIESVIGMTGAGMKTA
;
A
#
# COMPACT_ATOMS: atom_id res chain seq x y z
N MET A 1 8.05 -23.05 -9.73
CA MET A 1 7.78 -22.13 -10.87
C MET A 1 7.81 -20.72 -10.33
N TYR A 2 8.95 -20.04 -10.42
CA TYR A 2 9.06 -18.61 -10.13
C TYR A 2 9.18 -17.88 -11.46
N ALA A 3 8.24 -16.98 -11.74
CA ALA A 3 8.23 -16.19 -12.97
C ALA A 3 9.25 -15.05 -12.84
N LYS A 4 10.30 -15.16 -13.63
CA LYS A 4 11.34 -14.17 -13.85
C LYS A 4 10.76 -13.06 -14.74
N TRP A 5 10.74 -11.83 -14.24
CA TRP A 5 10.35 -10.66 -15.02
C TRP A 5 11.53 -10.22 -15.88
N ASP A 6 11.61 -10.76 -17.10
CA ASP A 6 12.45 -10.25 -18.17
C ASP A 6 11.58 -9.36 -19.08
N ASN A 7 11.65 -8.03 -18.91
CA ASN A 7 11.33 -7.07 -19.97
C ASN A 7 11.67 -5.64 -19.56
N PHE A 8 12.90 -5.21 -19.86
CA PHE A 8 13.10 -3.85 -20.34
C PHE A 8 14.24 -3.89 -21.35
N LYS A 9 13.88 -3.72 -22.63
CA LYS A 9 14.81 -3.69 -23.74
C LYS A 9 15.56 -2.37 -23.70
N ASP A 10 16.86 -2.47 -23.52
CA ASP A 10 17.82 -1.43 -23.83
C ASP A 10 18.04 -1.42 -25.35
N SER A 11 17.83 -0.27 -26.00
CA SER A 11 18.19 -0.07 -27.40
C SER A 11 18.42 1.41 -27.68
N SER A 12 19.71 1.71 -27.84
CA SER A 12 20.33 2.67 -28.76
C SER A 12 19.82 4.11 -28.80
N SER A 13 20.73 5.05 -28.54
CA SER A 13 21.43 5.74 -29.64
C SER A 13 22.48 6.72 -29.13
N GLU A 14 23.59 6.74 -29.86
CA GLU A 14 24.82 7.48 -29.66
C GLU A 14 24.83 8.72 -30.59
N SER A 15 25.18 9.90 -30.06
CA SER A 15 25.66 11.09 -30.79
C SER A 15 26.11 12.11 -29.73
N ASP A 16 27.39 12.46 -29.60
CA ASP A 16 28.23 13.29 -30.48
C ASP A 16 28.10 14.80 -30.19
N ALA A 17 29.24 15.48 -30.29
CA ALA A 17 29.54 16.91 -30.18
C ALA A 17 29.65 17.55 -28.78
N GLY A 18 30.83 18.14 -28.55
CA GLY A 18 31.15 19.01 -27.43
C GLY A 18 31.04 20.49 -27.78
N GLU A 19 31.50 21.32 -26.82
CA GLU A 19 31.88 22.75 -26.89
C GLU A 19 30.76 23.71 -27.36
N GLU A 20 30.54 24.92 -26.87
CA GLU A 20 31.10 25.83 -25.87
C GLU A 20 30.11 27.03 -25.82
N GLU A 21 30.29 27.89 -24.81
CA GLU A 21 29.88 29.31 -24.74
C GLU A 21 28.41 29.75 -24.52
N GLU A 22 28.19 30.22 -23.27
CA GLU A 22 27.73 31.57 -22.89
C GLU A 22 26.62 32.24 -23.71
N ASP A 23 25.49 32.54 -23.04
CA ASP A 23 24.95 33.90 -23.12
C ASP A 23 24.13 34.27 -21.88
N GLU A 24 24.34 35.51 -21.46
CA GLU A 24 23.89 36.16 -20.25
C GLU A 24 22.39 36.45 -20.28
N SER A 25 21.70 36.27 -19.14
CA SER A 25 20.70 37.24 -18.70
C SER A 25 20.40 37.05 -17.21
N GLU A 26 20.99 37.96 -16.45
CA GLU A 26 20.64 38.26 -15.06
C GLU A 26 19.19 38.78 -15.01
N ASP A 27 18.23 37.95 -14.65
CA ASP A 27 17.00 38.44 -14.03
C ASP A 27 17.14 38.28 -12.52
N ALA A 28 17.73 39.31 -11.92
CA ALA A 28 17.70 39.54 -10.48
C ALA A 28 16.24 39.73 -10.04
N VAL A 29 15.58 38.64 -9.65
CA VAL A 29 14.39 38.69 -8.82
C VAL A 29 14.83 38.89 -7.38
N ASP A 30 15.06 40.16 -7.03
CA ASP A 30 14.98 40.64 -5.66
C ASP A 30 13.58 40.31 -5.12
N VAL A 31 13.46 39.20 -4.38
CA VAL A 31 12.26 38.88 -3.62
C VAL A 31 12.67 38.57 -2.19
N ASP A 32 13.17 39.58 -1.50
CA ASP A 32 13.03 39.64 -0.03
C ASP A 32 11.66 40.27 0.29
N GLU A 33 10.60 39.68 -0.28
CA GLU A 33 9.23 40.01 0.10
C GLU A 33 8.91 39.21 1.36
N VAL A 34 9.10 39.86 2.51
CA VAL A 34 8.61 39.40 3.80
C VAL A 34 7.10 39.18 3.68
N GLN A 35 6.71 37.94 3.40
CA GLN A 35 5.32 37.63 3.19
C GLN A 35 4.50 37.94 4.46
N PRO A 36 3.30 38.55 4.32
CA PRO A 36 2.47 38.94 5.45
C PRO A 36 2.16 37.73 6.35
N ALA A 37 2.08 37.93 7.68
CA ALA A 37 1.76 36.88 8.64
C ALA A 37 0.46 36.10 8.32
N GLU A 38 -0.49 36.75 7.63
CA GLU A 38 -1.74 36.14 7.17
C GLU A 38 -1.54 35.11 6.04
N SER A 39 -0.57 35.29 5.14
CA SER A 39 -0.27 34.29 4.09
C SER A 39 0.39 33.04 4.65
N ARG A 40 1.25 33.21 5.68
CA ARG A 40 1.88 32.10 6.40
C ARG A 40 0.84 31.31 7.20
N ALA A 41 -0.10 31.99 7.86
CA ALA A 41 -1.21 31.34 8.55
C ALA A 41 -2.11 30.54 7.60
N ALA A 42 -2.46 31.09 6.42
CA ALA A 42 -3.24 30.38 5.40
C ALA A 42 -2.49 29.14 4.85
N THR A 43 -1.18 29.24 4.68
CA THR A 43 -0.33 28.12 4.23
C THR A 43 -0.25 27.01 5.30
N THR A 44 -0.15 27.37 6.58
CA THR A 44 -0.15 26.37 7.66
C THR A 44 -1.50 25.67 7.83
N ALA A 45 -2.62 26.40 7.68
CA ALA A 45 -3.96 25.81 7.75
C ALA A 45 -4.21 24.77 6.65
N THR A 46 -3.82 25.09 5.41
CA THR A 46 -3.94 24.16 4.26
C THR A 46 -3.04 22.94 4.40
N LEU A 47 -1.83 23.10 4.96
CA LEU A 47 -0.94 21.99 5.28
C LEU A 47 -1.55 21.06 6.34
N ILE A 48 -2.12 21.61 7.41
CA ILE A 48 -2.77 20.81 8.47
C ILE A 48 -3.94 20.03 7.89
N GLU A 49 -4.79 20.65 7.06
CA GLU A 49 -5.92 19.96 6.41
C GLU A 49 -5.43 18.77 5.56
N ARG A 50 -4.34 18.97 4.80
CA ARG A 50 -3.74 17.91 3.98
C ARG A 50 -3.24 16.75 4.83
N ILE A 51 -2.54 17.03 5.93
CA ILE A 51 -2.02 16.01 6.85
C ILE A 51 -3.17 15.24 7.48
N VAL A 52 -4.18 15.93 8.01
CA VAL A 52 -5.36 15.29 8.62
C VAL A 52 -6.06 14.38 7.62
N ARG A 53 -6.24 14.82 6.36
CA ARG A 53 -6.85 13.98 5.33
C ARG A 53 -5.99 12.75 5.00
N ALA A 54 -4.67 12.92 4.90
CA ALA A 54 -3.74 11.81 4.67
C ALA A 54 -3.76 10.80 5.83
N GLU A 55 -3.83 11.27 7.09
CA GLU A 55 -3.93 10.41 8.28
C GLU A 55 -5.22 9.59 8.27
N LEU A 56 -6.36 10.22 7.99
CA LEU A 56 -7.66 9.54 7.90
C LEU A 56 -7.67 8.45 6.82
N VAL A 57 -7.23 8.79 5.61
CA VAL A 57 -7.14 7.81 4.51
C VAL A 57 -6.16 6.69 4.85
N GLY A 58 -5.05 7.02 5.53
CA GLY A 58 -4.08 6.05 6.02
C GLY A 58 -4.68 5.08 7.04
N GLU A 59 -5.43 5.57 8.02
CA GLU A 59 -6.11 4.73 9.02
C GLU A 59 -7.09 3.76 8.35
N GLU A 60 -7.89 4.26 7.41
CA GLU A 60 -8.85 3.43 6.70
C GLU A 60 -8.17 2.30 5.90
N ILE A 61 -7.05 2.57 5.24
CA ILE A 61 -6.26 1.55 4.54
C ILE A 61 -5.78 0.47 5.52
N LEU A 62 -5.33 0.86 6.71
CA LEU A 62 -4.84 -0.07 7.73
C LEU A 62 -5.97 -0.95 8.28
N VAL A 63 -7.16 -0.37 8.50
CA VAL A 63 -8.36 -1.11 8.90
C VAL A 63 -8.74 -2.13 7.83
N ASP A 64 -8.77 -1.72 6.57
CA ASP A 64 -9.12 -2.59 5.44
C ASP A 64 -8.12 -3.75 5.31
N ARG A 65 -6.82 -3.47 5.44
CA ARG A 65 -5.78 -4.52 5.43
C ARG A 65 -5.94 -5.50 6.59
N ARG A 66 -6.28 -5.02 7.78
CA ARG A 66 -6.54 -5.91 8.93
C ARG A 66 -7.74 -6.82 8.67
N GLN A 67 -8.80 -6.29 8.06
CA GLN A 67 -9.97 -7.08 7.69
C GLN A 67 -9.63 -8.15 6.64
N VAL A 68 -8.81 -7.84 5.63
CA VAL A 68 -8.31 -8.82 4.66
C VAL A 68 -7.58 -9.98 5.36
N VAL A 69 -6.69 -9.67 6.31
CA VAL A 69 -5.96 -10.71 7.07
C VAL A 69 -6.91 -11.62 7.86
N GLU A 70 -7.93 -11.04 8.49
CA GLU A 70 -8.90 -11.81 9.27
C GLU A 70 -9.79 -12.69 8.38
N LEU A 71 -10.22 -12.17 7.23
CA LEU A 71 -10.92 -12.95 6.22
C LEU A 71 -10.05 -14.08 5.67
N ASP A 72 -8.75 -13.85 5.47
CA ASP A 72 -7.82 -14.88 5.02
C ASP A 72 -7.65 -16.01 6.05
N ARG A 73 -7.62 -15.68 7.33
CA ARG A 73 -7.63 -16.69 8.41
C ARG A 73 -8.88 -17.54 8.36
N LYS A 74 -10.06 -16.92 8.21
CA LYS A 74 -11.35 -17.64 8.08
C LYS A 74 -11.38 -18.50 6.82
N ARG A 75 -10.91 -17.98 5.69
CA ARG A 75 -10.77 -18.74 4.43
C ARG A 75 -9.90 -19.98 4.64
N ASN A 76 -8.76 -19.84 5.31
CA ASN A 76 -7.88 -20.98 5.60
C ASN A 76 -8.55 -22.01 6.51
N GLN A 77 -9.23 -21.57 7.57
CA GLN A 77 -10.02 -22.44 8.45
C GLN A 77 -11.09 -23.21 7.67
N ASN A 78 -11.79 -22.56 6.73
CA ASN A 78 -12.78 -23.23 5.88
C ASN A 78 -12.13 -24.28 4.96
N ARG A 79 -10.94 -24.00 4.41
CA ARG A 79 -10.18 -24.98 3.59
C ARG A 79 -9.76 -26.19 4.42
N GLU A 80 -9.29 -25.97 5.64
CA GLU A 80 -8.93 -27.02 6.58
C GLU A 80 -10.14 -27.85 6.99
N ALA A 81 -11.29 -27.22 7.27
CA ALA A 81 -12.54 -27.89 7.58
C ALA A 81 -13.02 -28.77 6.42
N LEU A 82 -13.02 -28.26 5.18
CA LEU A 82 -13.35 -29.06 3.99
C LEU A 82 -12.38 -30.23 3.80
N ALA A 83 -11.07 -30.01 4.00
CA ALA A 83 -10.07 -31.07 3.90
C ALA A 83 -10.27 -32.14 4.98
N ALA A 84 -10.64 -31.75 6.21
CA ALA A 84 -11.00 -32.67 7.28
C ALA A 84 -12.25 -33.49 6.91
N LEU A 85 -13.33 -32.83 6.45
CA LEU A 85 -14.56 -33.50 6.04
C LEU A 85 -14.35 -34.50 4.88
N ARG A 86 -13.46 -34.20 3.94
CA ARG A 86 -13.09 -35.11 2.85
C ARG A 86 -12.31 -36.33 3.37
N ARG A 87 -11.41 -36.14 4.34
CA ARG A 87 -10.67 -37.25 4.96
C ARG A 87 -11.61 -38.16 5.75
N THR A 88 -12.49 -37.58 6.57
CA THR A 88 -13.44 -38.36 7.36
C THR A 88 -14.47 -39.07 6.48
N ALA A 89 -14.93 -38.46 5.38
CA ALA A 89 -15.80 -39.14 4.41
C ALA A 89 -15.16 -40.41 3.83
N ARG A 90 -13.85 -40.38 3.53
CA ARG A 90 -13.12 -41.55 3.02
C ARG A 90 -12.97 -42.64 4.09
N GLN A 91 -12.81 -42.25 5.35
CA GLN A 91 -12.71 -43.18 6.48
C GLN A 91 -14.05 -43.86 6.78
N ASP A 92 -15.14 -43.09 6.78
CA ASP A 92 -16.48 -43.59 7.15
C ASP A 92 -17.06 -44.57 6.11
N VAL A 93 -16.64 -44.47 4.84
CA VAL A 93 -17.23 -45.24 3.72
C VAL A 93 -16.32 -46.40 3.26
N GLY A 94 -15.09 -46.52 3.79
CA GLY A 94 -14.12 -47.53 3.36
C GLY A 94 -13.65 -47.37 1.90
N PRO A 95 -12.53 -48.01 1.49
CA PRO A 95 -11.94 -47.81 0.16
C PRO A 95 -12.81 -48.33 -1.01
N GLN A 96 -13.80 -49.19 -0.75
CA GLN A 96 -14.61 -49.84 -1.80
C GLN A 96 -15.99 -49.20 -2.07
N GLN A 97 -16.48 -48.29 -1.22
CA GLN A 97 -17.81 -47.66 -1.41
C GLN A 97 -17.76 -46.14 -1.62
N ALA A 98 -16.57 -45.54 -1.77
CA ALA A 98 -16.36 -44.10 -1.93
C ALA A 98 -17.06 -43.46 -3.16
N ALA A 99 -17.62 -44.28 -4.07
CA ALA A 99 -18.35 -43.83 -5.25
C ALA A 99 -19.87 -43.60 -5.01
N ALA A 100 -20.41 -43.89 -3.82
CA ALA A 100 -21.84 -43.72 -3.55
C ALA A 100 -22.16 -42.35 -2.93
N THR A 101 -22.65 -41.42 -3.75
CA THR A 101 -23.13 -40.07 -3.40
C THR A 101 -24.16 -40.06 -2.25
N SER A 102 -24.82 -41.18 -1.97
CA SER A 102 -25.81 -41.33 -0.89
C SER A 102 -25.18 -41.42 0.52
N ALA A 103 -23.94 -41.89 0.67
CA ALA A 103 -23.30 -42.03 1.97
C ALA A 103 -23.04 -40.66 2.63
N ALA A 104 -22.63 -39.66 1.84
CA ALA A 104 -22.42 -38.29 2.29
C ALA A 104 -23.70 -37.55 2.72
N GLN A 105 -24.88 -38.04 2.33
CA GLN A 105 -26.17 -37.49 2.78
C GLN A 105 -26.59 -38.01 4.15
N THR A 106 -26.08 -39.18 4.58
CA THR A 106 -26.49 -39.83 5.83
C THR A 106 -25.56 -39.55 7.01
N THR A 107 -24.27 -39.27 6.73
CA THR A 107 -23.29 -38.94 7.78
C THR A 107 -23.60 -37.57 8.38
N LYS A 108 -23.69 -37.52 9.71
CA LYS A 108 -23.99 -36.31 10.46
C LYS A 108 -22.73 -35.81 11.17
N ARG A 109 -22.52 -34.50 11.19
CA ARG A 109 -21.38 -33.82 11.79
C ARG A 109 -21.86 -32.81 12.81
N TRP A 110 -21.07 -32.61 13.85
CA TRP A 110 -21.26 -31.53 14.80
C TRP A 110 -20.57 -30.28 14.26
N VAL A 111 -21.30 -29.17 14.22
CA VAL A 111 -20.81 -27.86 13.80
C VAL A 111 -20.94 -26.90 14.97
N CYS A 112 -19.89 -26.13 15.24
CA CYS A 112 -19.92 -25.05 16.21
C CYS A 112 -20.49 -23.79 15.56
N MET A 113 -21.51 -23.18 16.16
CA MET A 113 -22.07 -21.89 15.77
C MET A 113 -22.13 -21.01 17.02
N GLY A 114 -21.15 -20.12 17.17
CA GLY A 114 -20.99 -19.33 18.39
C GLY A 114 -20.72 -20.23 19.59
N ASP A 115 -21.62 -20.21 20.57
CA ASP A 115 -21.52 -21.01 21.79
C ASP A 115 -22.30 -22.34 21.72
N TYR A 116 -22.90 -22.65 20.57
CA TYR A 116 -23.76 -23.82 20.39
C TYR A 116 -23.15 -24.85 19.44
N PHE A 117 -23.40 -26.13 19.72
CA PHE A 117 -23.08 -27.23 18.82
C PHE A 117 -24.36 -27.78 18.19
N ILE A 118 -24.43 -27.77 16.86
CA ILE A 118 -25.58 -28.24 16.10
C ILE A 118 -25.17 -29.44 15.26
N ARG A 119 -26.01 -30.48 15.26
CA ARG A 119 -25.80 -31.66 14.43
C ARG A 119 -26.44 -31.46 13.06
N GLN A 120 -25.63 -31.42 12.01
CA GLN A 120 -26.06 -31.23 10.62
C GLN A 120 -25.61 -32.41 9.74
N PRO A 121 -26.36 -32.75 8.67
CA PRO A 121 -25.87 -33.65 7.63
C PRO A 121 -24.61 -33.12 6.97
N GLN A 122 -23.66 -33.99 6.63
CA GLN A 122 -22.36 -33.59 6.09
C GLN A 122 -22.48 -32.76 4.80
N PHE A 123 -23.40 -33.08 3.91
CA PHE A 123 -23.60 -32.30 2.68
C PHE A 123 -23.96 -30.83 2.96
N LYS A 124 -24.83 -30.57 3.95
CA LYS A 124 -25.21 -29.20 4.34
C LYS A 124 -24.03 -28.42 4.92
N VAL A 125 -23.17 -29.10 5.69
CA VAL A 125 -21.95 -28.48 6.24
C VAL A 125 -20.98 -28.12 5.12
N VAL A 126 -20.82 -28.99 4.12
CA VAL A 126 -19.97 -28.72 2.95
C VAL A 126 -20.52 -27.54 2.14
N GLU A 127 -21.82 -27.53 1.85
CA GLU A 127 -22.49 -26.44 1.15
C GLU A 127 -22.32 -25.10 1.89
N ALA A 128 -22.55 -25.07 3.20
CA ALA A 128 -22.37 -23.87 4.02
C ALA A 128 -20.91 -23.36 4.01
N LEU A 129 -19.92 -24.26 4.12
CA LEU A 129 -18.50 -23.89 4.08
C LEU A 129 -18.05 -23.42 2.69
N GLN A 130 -18.66 -23.93 1.62
CA GLN A 130 -18.38 -23.49 0.25
C GLN A 130 -19.00 -22.11 -0.02
N ALA A 131 -20.26 -21.90 0.36
CA ALA A 131 -20.91 -20.60 0.27
C ALA A 131 -20.17 -19.53 1.09
N ASP A 132 -19.66 -19.88 2.28
CA ASP A 132 -18.86 -18.95 3.08
C ASP A 132 -17.48 -18.67 2.44
N GLN A 133 -16.85 -19.63 1.75
CA GLN A 133 -15.64 -19.37 0.97
C GLN A 133 -15.88 -18.35 -0.15
N GLU A 134 -16.95 -18.52 -0.93
CA GLU A 134 -17.32 -17.61 -2.02
C GLU A 134 -17.60 -16.20 -1.48
N ARG A 135 -18.34 -16.11 -0.36
CA ARG A 135 -18.63 -14.83 0.31
C ARG A 135 -17.35 -14.14 0.78
N ILE A 136 -16.45 -14.88 1.42
CA ILE A 136 -15.16 -14.34 1.91
C ILE A 136 -14.29 -13.88 0.74
N GLU A 137 -14.24 -14.65 -0.35
CA GLU A 137 -13.44 -14.28 -1.53
C GLU A 137 -13.95 -13.01 -2.21
N ALA A 138 -15.27 -12.87 -2.34
CA ALA A 138 -15.88 -11.64 -2.82
C ALA A 138 -15.56 -10.45 -1.89
N GLU A 139 -15.65 -10.64 -0.57
CA GLU A 139 -15.34 -9.59 0.41
C GLU A 139 -13.87 -9.16 0.34
N ILE A 140 -12.93 -10.11 0.25
CA ILE A 140 -11.49 -9.83 0.06
C ILE A 140 -11.25 -9.02 -1.22
N GLU A 141 -11.90 -9.38 -2.32
CA GLU A 141 -11.72 -8.65 -3.58
C GLU A 141 -12.25 -7.21 -3.47
N THR A 142 -13.41 -7.00 -2.84
CA THR A 142 -13.93 -5.65 -2.59
C THR A 142 -12.99 -4.82 -1.70
N LEU A 143 -12.41 -5.42 -0.66
CA LEU A 143 -11.44 -4.75 0.21
C LEU A 143 -10.15 -4.40 -0.54
N ASN A 144 -9.66 -5.30 -1.39
CA ASN A 144 -8.47 -5.04 -2.20
C ASN A 144 -8.70 -3.88 -3.18
N GLN A 145 -9.88 -3.81 -3.80
CA GLN A 145 -10.25 -2.68 -4.66
C GLN A 145 -10.32 -1.37 -3.85
N ARG A 146 -10.93 -1.40 -2.67
CA ARG A 146 -11.00 -0.26 -1.76
C ARG A 146 -9.61 0.21 -1.31
N ILE A 147 -8.73 -0.71 -0.94
CA ILE A 147 -7.34 -0.42 -0.57
C ILE A 147 -6.61 0.24 -1.75
N LYS A 148 -6.74 -0.29 -2.97
CA LYS A 148 -6.09 0.29 -4.17
C LYS A 148 -6.55 1.72 -4.42
N GLN A 149 -7.86 1.97 -4.34
CA GLN A 149 -8.44 3.30 -4.52
C GLN A 149 -7.92 4.29 -3.48
N LYS A 150 -8.01 3.93 -2.19
CA LYS A 150 -7.53 4.78 -1.08
C LYS A 150 -6.02 5.00 -1.12
N THR A 151 -5.26 3.98 -1.53
CA THR A 151 -3.80 4.15 -1.70
C THR A 151 -3.51 5.14 -2.84
N SER A 152 -4.26 5.10 -3.93
CA SER A 152 -4.14 6.10 -5.01
C SER A 152 -4.51 7.50 -4.53
N GLU A 153 -5.55 7.64 -3.71
CA GLU A 153 -5.95 8.91 -3.09
C GLU A 153 -4.84 9.44 -2.15
N LEU A 154 -4.29 8.59 -1.28
CA LEU A 154 -3.20 8.94 -0.39
C LEU A 154 -1.96 9.41 -1.16
N CYS A 155 -1.62 8.73 -2.27
CA CYS A 155 -0.53 9.13 -3.16
C CYS A 155 -0.77 10.49 -3.83
N ALA A 156 -2.02 10.85 -4.11
CA ALA A 156 -2.37 12.16 -4.66
C ALA A 156 -2.31 13.28 -3.61
N LEU A 157 -2.69 12.97 -2.35
CA LEU A 157 -2.61 13.90 -1.22
C LEU A 157 -1.17 14.15 -0.78
N ASP A 158 -0.33 13.11 -0.80
CA ASP A 158 1.07 13.20 -0.47
C ASP A 158 1.95 12.47 -1.52
N PRO A 159 2.40 13.19 -2.55
CA PRO A 159 3.26 12.64 -3.59
C PRO A 159 4.60 12.12 -3.07
N SER A 160 5.05 12.53 -1.87
CA SER A 160 6.28 11.99 -1.28
C SER A 160 6.12 10.52 -0.88
N ILE A 161 4.89 10.06 -0.64
CA ILE A 161 4.57 8.66 -0.31
C ILE A 161 4.56 7.78 -1.56
N ALA A 162 4.12 8.31 -2.70
CA ALA A 162 4.07 7.60 -3.98
C ALA A 162 5.47 7.23 -4.49
N SER A 163 6.45 8.10 -4.23
CA SER A 163 7.85 7.82 -4.51
C SER A 163 8.49 7.20 -3.28
N GLY A 164 8.37 5.88 -3.12
CA GLY A 164 9.21 5.08 -2.22
C GLY A 164 10.73 5.18 -2.52
N SER A 165 11.18 6.18 -3.28
CA SER A 165 12.53 6.38 -3.79
C SER A 165 13.05 7.82 -3.61
N ASN A 166 12.20 8.85 -3.49
CA ASN A 166 12.69 10.23 -3.44
C ASN A 166 13.13 10.73 -2.06
N ILE A 167 12.84 10.00 -0.99
CA ILE A 167 13.43 10.33 0.32
C ILE A 167 14.96 10.16 0.21
N HIS A 168 15.42 9.06 -0.38
CA HIS A 168 16.84 8.82 -0.62
C HIS A 168 17.47 9.77 -1.65
N SER A 169 16.74 10.21 -2.68
CA SER A 169 17.27 11.17 -3.67
C SER A 169 17.40 12.59 -3.12
N ALA A 170 16.50 13.00 -2.22
CA ALA A 170 16.61 14.26 -1.50
C ALA A 170 17.85 14.29 -0.58
N PHE A 171 18.14 13.17 0.10
CA PHE A 171 19.38 13.03 0.88
C PHE A 171 20.64 12.89 0.00
N ALA A 172 20.56 12.25 -1.17
CA ALA A 172 21.67 12.12 -2.10
C ALA A 172 22.10 13.46 -2.74
N LYS A 173 21.18 14.44 -2.77
CA LYS A 173 21.48 15.81 -3.23
C LYS A 173 22.09 16.71 -2.14
N LEU A 174 22.13 16.25 -0.88
CA LEU A 174 22.84 16.96 0.18
C LEU A 174 24.35 16.73 0.01
N ARG A 175 25.02 17.71 -0.59
CA ARG A 175 26.48 17.81 -0.59
C ARG A 175 26.94 18.82 0.48
N GLY A 176 28.12 18.60 1.04
CA GLY A 176 28.77 19.61 1.88
C GLY A 176 28.97 20.89 1.07
N LEU A 177 28.60 22.03 1.64
CA LEU A 177 28.90 23.33 1.06
C LEU A 177 30.41 23.57 1.16
N SER A 178 31.03 23.98 0.06
CA SER A 178 32.43 24.39 0.03
C SER A 178 32.64 25.68 0.84
N PRO A 179 33.86 25.97 1.32
CA PRO A 179 34.14 27.20 2.07
C PRO A 179 33.74 28.48 1.35
N SER A 180 33.84 28.54 0.02
CA SER A 180 33.39 29.68 -0.79
C SER A 180 31.87 29.80 -0.91
N GLU A 181 31.16 28.67 -0.91
CA GLU A 181 29.68 28.64 -0.86
C GLU A 181 29.18 28.99 0.57
N ILE A 182 29.97 28.66 1.60
CA ILE A 182 29.70 29.07 2.97
C ILE A 182 29.96 30.58 3.11
N GLU A 183 31.05 31.09 2.56
CA GLU A 183 31.37 32.52 2.54
C GLU A 183 30.35 33.34 1.74
N SER A 184 29.76 32.81 0.66
CA SER A 184 28.69 33.51 -0.06
C SER A 184 27.39 33.55 0.75
N VAL A 185 27.05 32.46 1.45
CA VAL A 185 25.85 32.38 2.31
C VAL A 185 26.01 33.18 3.61
N ILE A 186 27.21 33.24 4.18
CA ILE A 186 27.53 33.99 5.41
C ILE A 186 27.88 35.45 5.10
N GLY A 187 28.50 35.72 3.95
CA GLY A 187 29.05 37.02 3.54
C GLY A 187 28.01 38.10 3.23
N MET A 188 26.73 37.75 3.07
CA MET A 188 25.65 38.75 2.97
C MET A 188 25.28 39.41 4.31
N THR A 189 25.91 39.04 5.43
CA THR A 189 25.66 39.67 6.75
C THR A 189 26.73 40.68 7.20
N GLY A 190 27.72 41.00 6.35
CA GLY A 190 28.92 41.75 6.77
C GLY A 190 29.25 43.04 6.01
N ALA A 191 28.42 43.54 5.10
CA ALA A 191 28.71 44.79 4.37
C ALA A 191 28.09 46.01 5.08
N GLY A 192 28.68 46.43 6.20
CA GLY A 192 28.12 47.57 6.93
C GLY A 192 28.90 48.07 8.15
N MET A 193 30.22 48.29 8.04
CA MET A 193 30.90 49.21 8.98
C MET A 193 32.03 49.95 8.25
N LYS A 194 31.68 51.07 7.63
CA LYS A 194 32.62 52.15 7.32
C LYS A 194 33.08 52.76 8.66
N THR A 195 34.38 52.82 8.89
CA THR A 195 34.97 53.81 9.80
C THR A 195 36.03 54.59 9.05
N ALA A 196 35.94 55.91 9.21
CA ALA A 196 36.77 56.96 8.65
C ALA A 196 38.26 56.82 8.98
#